data_AF-A0A243PBB6-F1
#
_entry.id   AF-A0A243PBB6-F1
#
_cell.length_a   1.000
_cell.length_b   1.000
_cell.length_c   1.000
_cell.angle_alpha   90.00
_cell.angle_beta   90.00
_cell.angle_gamma   90.00
#
_symmetry.space_group_name_H-M   'P 1'
#
loop_
_entity.id
_entity.type
_entity.pdbx_description
1 polymer ?
#
loop_
_entity_poly.entity_id
_entity_poly.type
_entity_poly.pdbx_seq_one_letter_code
_entity_poly.pdbx_strand_id
1 'polypeptide(L)' 'MTARRATFKQADATRALKAAVAAGLKPTGVRFDPAGLIEVLFDGQARAAASNSFDEILGT' A
#
# COMPACT_ATOMS: atom_id res chain seq x y z
N MET A 1 -22.76 -5.80 -22.53
CA MET A 1 -21.91 -4.63 -22.24
C MET A 1 -20.48 -5.13 -22.10
N THR A 2 -19.65 -4.97 -23.14
CA THR A 2 -18.27 -5.48 -23.14
C THR A 2 -17.41 -4.50 -22.33
N ALA A 3 -16.90 -4.92 -21.17
CA ALA A 3 -16.03 -4.09 -20.35
C ALA A 3 -14.73 -3.78 -21.12
N ARG A 4 -14.34 -2.50 -21.17
CA ARG A 4 -13.09 -2.09 -21.81
C ARG A 4 -11.92 -2.66 -21.01
N ARG A 5 -10.96 -3.29 -21.68
CA ARG A 5 -9.76 -3.84 -21.03
C ARG A 5 -9.02 -2.73 -20.29
N ALA A 6 -8.80 -2.89 -18.99
CA ALA A 6 -7.97 -1.98 -18.21
C ALA A 6 -6.52 -2.05 -18.70
N THR A 7 -5.88 -0.90 -18.85
CA THR A 7 -4.48 -0.79 -19.25
C THR A 7 -3.65 -0.31 -18.07
N PHE A 8 -2.86 -1.19 -17.49
CA PHE A 8 -1.93 -0.85 -16.42
C PHE A 8 -0.54 -0.64 -16.97
N LYS A 9 0.15 0.40 -16.50
CA LYS A 9 1.59 0.57 -16.72
C LYS A 9 2.35 0.06 -15.50
N GLN A 10 3.56 -0.45 -15.73
CA GLN A 10 4.47 -0.83 -14.64
C GLN A 10 4.71 0.33 -13.65
N ALA A 11 4.67 1.56 -14.15
CA ALA A 11 4.77 2.78 -13.34
C ALA A 11 3.63 2.90 -12.32
N ASP A 12 2.42 2.46 -12.64
CA ASP A 12 1.26 2.56 -11.76
C ASP A 12 1.40 1.60 -10.57
N ALA A 13 1.82 0.36 -10.83
CA ALA A 13 2.13 -0.61 -9.79
C ALA A 13 3.28 -0.15 -8.88
N THR A 14 4.32 0.44 -9.49
CA THR A 14 5.44 1.01 -8.74
C THR A 14 5.00 2.16 -7.83
N ARG A 15 4.11 3.04 -8.31
CA ARG A 15 3.54 4.13 -7.51
C ARG A 15 2.70 3.61 -6.35
N ALA A 16 1.85 2.62 -6.59
CA ALA A 16 1.03 1.99 -5.56
C ALA A 16 1.88 1.37 -4.44
N LEU A 17 2.92 0.60 -4.81
CA LEU A 17 3.84 0.00 -3.84
C LEU A 17 4.60 1.06 -3.03
N LYS A 18 5.10 2.12 -3.68
CA LYS A 18 5.80 3.22 -3.00
C LYS A 18 4.88 3.98 -2.04
N ALA A 19 3.64 4.25 -2.44
CA ALA A 19 2.66 4.90 -1.59
C ALA A 19 2.37 4.07 -0.33
N ALA A 20 2.24 2.76 -0.49
CA ALA A 20 2.04 1.85 0.63
C ALA A 20 3.23 1.82 1.61
N VAL A 21 4.47 1.80 1.08
CA VAL A 21 5.68 1.92 1.92
C VAL A 21 5.74 3.27 2.65
N ALA A 22 5.41 4.36 1.95
CA ALA A 22 5.36 5.70 2.56
C ALA A 22 4.29 5.80 3.67
N ALA A 23 3.22 5.01 3.57
CA ALA A 23 2.20 4.87 4.60
C ALA A 23 2.61 3.95 5.77
N GLY A 24 3.87 3.49 5.81
CA GLY A 24 4.37 2.61 6.88
C GLY A 24 3.89 1.15 6.76
N LEU A 25 3.27 0.79 5.65
CA LEU A 25 2.85 -0.58 5.37
C LEU A 25 4.02 -1.36 4.73
N LYS A 26 3.97 -2.69 4.87
CA LYS A 26 4.95 -3.59 4.27
C LYS A 26 4.28 -4.43 3.17
N PRO A 27 4.37 -4.01 1.90
CA PRO A 27 3.77 -4.76 0.80
C PRO A 27 4.43 -6.13 0.66
N THR A 28 3.63 -7.17 0.49
CA THR A 28 4.08 -8.54 0.18
C THR A 28 3.82 -8.93 -1.26
N GLY A 29 2.99 -8.16 -1.97
CA GLY A 29 2.71 -8.38 -3.38
C GLY A 29 1.79 -7.33 -3.97
N VAL A 30 1.54 -7.45 -5.28
CA VAL A 30 0.58 -6.64 -6.03
C VAL A 30 -0.23 -7.54 -6.95
N ARG A 31 -1.54 -7.30 -7.06
CA ARG A 31 -2.46 -7.99 -7.96
C ARG A 31 -3.18 -6.98 -8.84
N PHE A 32 -3.48 -7.40 -10.06
CA PHE A 32 -4.23 -6.60 -11.03
C PHE A 32 -5.60 -7.25 -11.24
N ASP A 33 -6.65 -6.46 -11.01
CA ASP A 33 -8.01 -6.91 -11.24
C ASP A 33 -8.47 -6.56 -12.67
N PRO A 34 -9.20 -7.46 -13.36
CA PRO A 34 -9.74 -7.20 -14.70
C PRO A 34 -10.68 -5.98 -14.80
N ALA A 35 -11.29 -5.55 -13.69
CA ALA A 35 -12.12 -4.34 -13.62
C ALA A 35 -11.31 -3.04 -13.52
N GLY A 36 -9.97 -3.11 -13.46
CA GLY A 36 -9.11 -1.93 -13.49
C GLY A 36 -8.54 -1.49 -12.15
N LEU A 37 -8.49 -2.40 -11.16
CA LEU A 37 -7.93 -2.12 -9.84
C LEU A 37 -6.50 -2.66 -9.70
N ILE A 38 -5.67 -1.94 -8.93
CA ILE A 38 -4.39 -2.42 -8.43
C ILE A 38 -4.57 -2.70 -6.94
N GLU A 39 -4.48 -3.96 -6.55
CA GLU A 39 -4.54 -4.41 -5.17
C GLU A 39 -3.13 -4.57 -4.63
N VAL A 40 -2.80 -3.85 -3.56
CA VAL A 40 -1.53 -4.05 -2.83
C VAL A 40 -1.80 -4.99 -1.67
N LEU A 41 -1.02 -6.07 -1.58
CA LEU A 41 -1.15 -7.08 -0.55
C LEU A 41 -0.19 -6.76 0.60
N PHE A 42 -0.63 -7.04 1.83
CA PHE A 42 0.14 -6.81 3.05
C PHE A 42 0.16 -8.08 3.89
N ASP A 43 1.27 -8.40 4.54
CA ASP A 43 1.21 -9.22 5.75
C ASP A 43 0.57 -8.34 6.85
N GLY A 44 -0.29 -8.91 7.70
CA GLY A 44 -1.17 -8.15 8.61
C GLY A 44 -0.49 -7.31 9.70
N GLN A 45 0.77 -6.91 9.51
CA GLN A 45 1.50 -5.99 10.35
C GLN A 45 1.61 -4.64 9.64
N ALA A 46 0.50 -3.88 9.65
CA ALA A 46 0.65 -2.43 9.58
C ALA A 46 1.56 -2.03 10.75
N ARG A 47 2.70 -1.41 10.46
CA ARG A 47 3.56 -0.92 11.54
C ARG A 47 2.71 0.07 12.33
N ALA A 48 2.47 -0.24 13.61
CA ALA A 48 1.81 0.69 14.53
C ALA A 48 2.51 2.05 14.38
N ALA A 49 1.72 3.12 14.32
CA ALA A 49 2.24 4.49 14.29
C ALA A 49 3.38 4.58 15.29
N ALA A 50 4.54 5.08 14.86
CA ALA A 50 5.72 5.12 15.68
C ALA A 50 5.41 5.94 16.95
N SER A 51 5.13 5.25 18.06
CA SER A 51 5.27 5.83 19.38
C SER A 51 6.77 6.05 19.52
N ASN A 52 7.20 7.28 19.29
CA ASN A 52 8.61 7.58 19.46
C ASN A 52 8.91 7.45 20.95
N SER A 53 10.12 7.03 21.30
CA SER A 53 10.57 6.89 22.69
C SER A 53 10.41 8.19 23.50
N PHE A 54 10.26 9.32 22.82
CA PHE A 54 9.98 10.62 23.41
C PHE A 54 8.53 10.80 23.89
N ASP A 55 7.55 10.10 23.32
CA ASP A 55 6.15 10.16 23.77
C ASP A 55 6.01 9.50 25.17
N GLU A 56 6.76 8.42 25.43
CA GLU A 56 6.84 7.79 26.76
C GLU A 56 7.47 8.71 27.81
N ILE A 57 8.40 9.58 27.41
CA ILE A 57 9.09 10.52 28.31
C ILE A 57 8.25 11.78 28.56
N LEU A 58 7.48 12.23 27.57
CA LEU A 58 6.73 13.48 27.62
C LEU A 58 5.28 13.32 28.09
N GLY A 59 4.79 12.09 28.25
CA GLY A 59 3.54 11.81 28.94
C GLY A 59 2.31 12.48 28.34
N THR A 60 2.25 12.59 27.01
CA THR A 60 1.10 13.14 26.27
C THR A 60 0.07 12.07 25.94
#